data_AF-A0A3P6TJY6-F1
#
_entry.id   AF-A0A3P6TJY6-F1
#
_cell.length_a   1.000
_cell.length_b   1.000
_cell.length_c   1.000
_cell.angle_alpha   90.00
_cell.angle_beta   90.00
_cell.angle_gamma   90.00
#
_symmetry.space_group_name_H-M   'P 1'
#
loop_
_entity.id
_entity.type
_entity.pdbx_description
1 polymer ?
#
loop_
_entity_poly.entity_id
_entity_poly.type
_entity_poly.pdbx_seq_one_letter_code
_entity_poly.pdbx_strand_id
1 'polypeptide(L)'
;REGTAALLSVIPSEVLLRPTSSSEPFAAEIIRVLTLIISGSSALDATWTYGRRSCVEAITSIVSSVGVESLGNVAEVLDCLINSLDDYTMDKRGDVGRVLREEAMRALAVILPLAQNCSKVVDRISEAVCKIIQQSIEKIDATRECAAMVMQRILQSGLKDLKEEEMLRKIYLVSGSNMDWRLSSCFKRLALLLKSSYYRYFALSGFIISAGGITESTMRGASDALLSVISDIRESRQELENFLQCFASILINNAGILRITQPLLRTLEQILSAQLLECFEADPDSSPSLRKIVDRIAVEATVKGSAQKVKICISVLCHFLHFNSSSTVWQKSASLVVRTLRSRYPIMRRNTAEQLYECLASESDSNSETERNKRLKLLNLLSETKWNITGDEQYFVKVSHLIAEMLNVVS
;
A
#
# COMPACT_ATOMS: atom_id res chain seq x y z
N ARG A 1 1.48 -24.53 21.64
CA ARG A 1 1.49 -24.68 20.16
C ARG A 1 2.88 -24.51 19.60
N GLU A 2 3.64 -23.47 19.97
CA GLU A 2 5.06 -23.34 19.58
C GLU A 2 5.88 -24.60 19.90
N GLY A 3 5.90 -25.03 21.17
CA GLY A 3 6.61 -26.25 21.56
C GLY A 3 6.12 -27.51 20.83
N THR A 4 4.83 -27.59 20.50
CA THR A 4 4.28 -28.71 19.74
C THR A 4 4.77 -28.70 18.28
N ALA A 5 4.74 -27.55 17.61
CA ALA A 5 5.25 -27.41 16.25
C ALA A 5 6.76 -27.70 16.17
N ALA A 6 7.53 -27.21 17.15
CA ALA A 6 8.96 -27.50 17.27
C ALA A 6 9.25 -28.98 17.52
N LEU A 7 8.40 -29.71 18.25
CA LEU A 7 8.54 -31.16 18.40
C LEU A 7 8.22 -31.91 17.11
N LEU A 8 7.21 -31.45 16.35
CA LEU A 8 6.87 -32.05 15.06
C LEU A 8 7.96 -31.84 14.00
N SER A 9 8.70 -30.73 14.07
CA SER A 9 9.76 -30.40 13.10
C SER A 9 11.01 -31.27 13.21
N VAL A 10 11.19 -32.00 14.31
CA VAL A 10 12.38 -32.84 14.57
C VAL A 10 12.08 -34.34 14.50
N ILE A 11 10.89 -34.72 14.03
CA ILE A 11 10.56 -36.14 13.82
C ILE A 11 11.49 -36.71 12.73
N PRO A 12 12.13 -37.87 12.97
CA PRO A 12 13.01 -38.50 11.97
C PRO A 12 12.30 -38.78 10.64
N SER A 13 13.02 -38.65 9.53
CA SER A 13 12.46 -38.85 8.18
C SER A 13 11.86 -40.25 8.01
N GLU A 14 12.44 -41.26 8.66
CA GLU A 14 11.97 -42.66 8.62
C GLU A 14 10.60 -42.83 9.29
N VAL A 15 10.23 -41.93 10.21
CA VAL A 15 8.91 -41.90 10.85
C VAL A 15 7.94 -41.07 10.02
N LEU A 16 8.39 -39.92 9.50
CA LEU A 16 7.59 -39.02 8.67
C LEU A 16 7.13 -39.68 7.35
N LEU A 17 7.94 -40.58 6.79
CA LEU A 17 7.62 -41.32 5.57
C LEU A 17 6.73 -42.55 5.80
N ARG A 18 6.40 -42.90 7.05
CA ARG A 18 5.53 -44.06 7.31
C ARG A 18 4.11 -43.79 6.82
N PRO A 19 3.46 -44.76 6.16
CA PRO A 19 2.07 -44.63 5.76
C PRO A 19 1.16 -44.59 6.98
N THR A 20 0.15 -43.73 6.92
CA THR A 20 -0.94 -43.61 7.88
C THR A 20 -2.09 -44.54 7.49
N SER A 21 -3.18 -44.55 8.27
CA SER A 21 -4.39 -45.31 7.94
C SER A 21 -5.05 -44.89 6.62
N SER A 22 -4.77 -43.69 6.11
CA SER A 22 -5.22 -43.22 4.80
C SER A 22 -4.28 -43.59 3.65
N SER A 23 -3.22 -44.37 3.90
CA SER A 23 -2.14 -44.71 2.96
C SER A 23 -1.27 -43.52 2.50
N GLU A 24 -1.44 -42.34 3.08
CA GLU A 24 -0.57 -41.18 2.84
C GLU A 24 0.60 -41.16 3.85
N PRO A 25 1.76 -40.58 3.50
CA PRO A 25 2.86 -40.38 4.45
C PRO A 25 2.40 -39.58 5.68
N PHE A 26 2.90 -39.94 6.87
CA PHE A 26 2.60 -39.22 8.10
C PHE A 26 2.95 -37.73 8.04
N ALA A 27 3.98 -37.37 7.26
CA ALA A 27 4.31 -35.99 6.92
C ALA A 27 3.12 -35.21 6.34
N ALA A 28 2.36 -35.80 5.42
CA ALA A 28 1.23 -35.15 4.77
C ALA A 28 0.11 -34.83 5.77
N GLU A 29 -0.16 -35.73 6.71
CA GLU A 29 -1.15 -35.50 7.77
C GLU A 29 -0.71 -34.37 8.71
N ILE A 30 0.55 -34.38 9.15
CA ILE A 30 1.11 -33.30 9.98
C ILE A 30 1.02 -31.95 9.26
N ILE A 31 1.45 -31.89 8.00
CA ILE A 31 1.45 -30.65 7.21
C ILE A 31 0.04 -30.11 7.01
N ARG A 32 -0.96 -30.98 6.82
CA ARG A 32 -2.37 -30.59 6.73
C ARG A 32 -2.85 -29.94 8.02
N VAL A 33 -2.52 -30.52 9.17
CA VAL A 33 -2.86 -29.96 10.49
C VAL A 33 -2.16 -28.62 10.72
N LEU A 34 -0.86 -28.52 10.39
CA LEU A 34 -0.10 -27.27 10.51
C LEU A 34 -0.68 -26.17 9.61
N THR A 35 -1.02 -26.51 8.37
CA THR A 35 -1.67 -25.60 7.41
C THR A 35 -3.01 -25.09 7.91
N LEU A 36 -3.81 -25.97 8.54
CA LEU A 36 -5.08 -25.58 9.14
C LEU A 36 -4.90 -24.63 10.33
N ILE A 37 -3.86 -24.85 11.15
CA ILE A 37 -3.52 -23.95 12.26
C ILE A 37 -3.04 -22.59 11.75
N ILE A 38 -2.26 -22.56 10.66
CA ILE A 38 -1.80 -21.31 10.05
C ILE A 38 -2.98 -20.56 9.40
N SER A 39 -3.91 -21.26 8.76
CA SER A 39 -5.05 -20.63 8.07
C SER A 39 -6.21 -20.25 9.01
N GLY A 40 -6.31 -20.90 10.17
CA GLY A 40 -7.37 -20.65 11.14
C GLY A 40 -7.25 -19.26 11.76
N SER A 41 -8.07 -18.31 11.29
CA SER A 41 -8.16 -16.98 11.88
C SER A 41 -9.19 -16.94 13.01
N SER A 42 -8.80 -16.42 14.17
CA SER A 42 -9.65 -16.26 15.35
C SER A 42 -9.31 -14.98 16.11
N ALA A 43 -10.21 -14.51 16.97
CA ALA A 43 -9.93 -13.35 17.84
C ALA A 43 -8.69 -13.54 18.76
N LEU A 44 -8.19 -14.77 18.89
CA LEU A 44 -6.97 -15.11 19.62
C LEU A 44 -5.68 -14.94 18.79
N ASP A 45 -5.76 -14.59 17.50
CA ASP A 45 -4.62 -14.55 16.57
C ASP A 45 -3.50 -13.59 16.99
N ALA A 46 -3.83 -12.47 17.64
CA ALA A 46 -2.84 -11.56 18.20
C ALA A 46 -1.96 -12.22 19.28
N THR A 47 -2.47 -13.24 19.96
CA THR A 47 -1.70 -14.05 20.92
C THR A 47 -0.99 -15.24 20.26
N TRP A 48 -1.32 -15.57 19.00
CA TRP A 48 -0.94 -16.83 18.36
C TRP A 48 0.00 -16.68 17.16
N THR A 49 0.35 -15.46 16.77
CA THR A 49 1.23 -15.20 15.62
C THR A 49 2.55 -15.99 15.69
N TYR A 50 3.14 -16.12 16.86
CA TYR A 50 4.36 -16.91 17.08
C TYR A 50 4.14 -18.43 16.98
N GLY A 51 2.96 -18.92 17.37
CA GLY A 51 2.55 -20.29 17.13
C GLY A 51 2.40 -20.60 15.64
N ARG A 52 1.77 -19.69 14.87
CA ARG A 52 1.65 -19.80 13.41
C ARG A 52 3.03 -19.75 12.74
N ARG A 53 3.92 -18.86 13.20
CA ARG A 53 5.33 -18.82 12.78
C ARG A 53 6.02 -20.17 12.99
N SER A 54 5.88 -20.76 14.18
CA SER A 54 6.47 -22.07 14.50
C SER A 54 5.91 -23.19 13.62
N CYS A 55 4.62 -23.11 13.23
CA CYS A 55 4.04 -24.05 12.27
C CYS A 55 4.68 -23.93 10.88
N VAL A 56 5.00 -22.71 10.43
CA VAL A 56 5.73 -22.49 9.16
C VAL A 56 7.15 -23.04 9.23
N GLU A 57 7.87 -22.80 10.34
CA GLU A 57 9.20 -23.37 10.60
C GLU A 57 9.16 -24.91 10.53
N ALA A 58 8.12 -25.51 11.13
CA ALA A 58 7.93 -26.96 11.13
C ALA A 58 7.63 -27.52 9.73
N ILE A 59 6.73 -26.89 8.96
CA ILE A 59 6.47 -27.26 7.56
C ILE A 59 7.77 -27.22 6.76
N THR A 60 8.54 -26.14 6.87
CA THR A 60 9.80 -25.96 6.12
C THR A 60 10.82 -27.05 6.46
N SER A 61 10.95 -27.38 7.75
CA SER A 61 11.86 -28.43 8.23
C SER A 61 11.46 -29.81 7.72
N ILE A 62 10.17 -30.14 7.80
CA ILE A 62 9.63 -31.41 7.29
C ILE A 62 9.87 -31.52 5.79
N VAL A 63 9.51 -30.50 5.00
CA VAL A 63 9.73 -30.50 3.54
C VAL A 63 11.20 -30.67 3.18
N SER A 64 12.09 -30.00 3.90
CA SER A 64 13.54 -30.13 3.68
C SER A 64 14.06 -31.54 3.99
N SER A 65 13.38 -32.26 4.89
CA SER A 65 13.78 -33.61 5.30
C SER A 65 13.19 -34.72 4.43
N VAL A 66 11.97 -34.58 3.92
CA VAL A 66 11.25 -35.68 3.22
C VAL A 66 10.88 -35.36 1.77
N GLY A 67 11.26 -34.18 1.27
CA GLY A 67 10.95 -33.75 -0.09
C GLY A 67 9.52 -33.23 -0.26
N VAL A 68 9.27 -32.60 -1.40
CA VAL A 68 7.95 -32.02 -1.74
C VAL A 68 6.95 -33.07 -2.18
N GLU A 69 7.39 -34.26 -2.61
CA GLU A 69 6.47 -35.35 -2.99
C GLU A 69 5.67 -35.88 -1.78
N SER A 70 6.25 -35.75 -0.58
CA SER A 70 5.67 -36.18 0.69
C SER A 70 4.64 -35.19 1.27
N LEU A 71 4.41 -34.05 0.61
CA LEU A 71 3.47 -32.99 1.05
C LEU A 71 2.00 -33.37 0.84
N GLY A 72 1.70 -34.33 -0.04
CA GLY A 72 0.36 -34.54 -0.55
C GLY A 72 -0.02 -33.41 -1.52
N ASN A 73 -0.65 -32.33 -1.03
CA ASN A 73 -1.09 -31.20 -1.84
C ASN A 73 -0.15 -29.99 -1.73
N VAL A 74 0.88 -29.94 -2.59
CA VAL A 74 1.87 -28.84 -2.64
C VAL A 74 1.21 -27.47 -2.85
N ALA A 75 0.13 -27.40 -3.64
CA ALA A 75 -0.55 -26.15 -3.95
C ALA A 75 -1.19 -25.53 -2.69
N GLU A 76 -1.82 -26.34 -1.83
CA GLU A 76 -2.40 -25.86 -0.57
C GLU A 76 -1.34 -25.33 0.40
N VAL A 77 -0.17 -25.98 0.46
CA VAL A 77 0.94 -25.51 1.29
C VAL A 77 1.45 -24.16 0.79
N LEU A 78 1.64 -24.01 -0.53
CA LEU A 78 2.05 -22.74 -1.11
C LEU A 78 0.99 -21.64 -0.90
N ASP A 79 -0.30 -21.94 -1.08
CA ASP A 79 -1.38 -20.98 -0.84
C ASP A 79 -1.39 -20.53 0.62
N CYS A 80 -1.22 -21.46 1.57
CA CYS A 80 -1.09 -21.17 2.98
C CYS A 80 0.07 -20.20 3.29
N LEU A 81 1.25 -20.44 2.72
CA LEU A 81 2.43 -19.59 2.90
C LEU A 81 2.26 -18.22 2.23
N ILE A 82 1.71 -18.18 1.02
CA ILE A 82 1.45 -16.96 0.25
C ILE A 82 0.40 -16.09 0.94
N ASN A 83 -0.66 -16.69 1.49
CA ASN A 83 -1.67 -15.98 2.28
C ASN A 83 -1.10 -15.47 3.61
N SER A 84 -0.12 -16.17 4.18
CA SER A 84 0.57 -15.72 5.40
C SER A 84 1.36 -14.43 5.19
N LEU A 85 1.72 -14.06 3.95
CA LEU A 85 2.36 -12.78 3.61
C LEU A 85 1.43 -11.57 3.77
N ASP A 86 0.12 -11.79 3.89
CA ASP A 86 -0.89 -10.77 4.14
C ASP A 86 -1.26 -10.64 5.63
N ASP A 87 -0.50 -11.28 6.54
CA ASP A 87 -0.73 -11.17 7.98
C ASP A 87 -0.20 -9.85 8.54
N TYR A 88 -1.10 -8.88 8.68
CA TYR A 88 -0.85 -7.57 9.29
C TYR A 88 -1.45 -7.47 10.69
N THR A 89 -1.45 -8.57 11.44
CA THR A 89 -2.00 -8.61 12.80
C THR A 89 -1.28 -7.60 13.70
N MET A 90 -2.07 -6.76 14.39
CA MET A 90 -1.58 -5.74 15.30
C MET A 90 -1.90 -6.11 16.75
N ASP A 91 -0.96 -5.85 17.65
CA ASP A 91 -1.21 -5.84 19.10
C ASP A 91 -0.66 -4.54 19.73
N LYS A 92 -0.65 -4.47 21.07
CA LYS A 92 -0.14 -3.31 21.83
C LYS A 92 1.34 -2.96 21.56
N ARG A 93 2.12 -3.88 21.00
CA ARG A 93 3.53 -3.71 20.61
C ARG A 93 3.68 -3.26 19.15
N GLY A 94 2.61 -3.25 18.37
CA GLY A 94 2.61 -2.90 16.96
C GLY A 94 2.29 -4.09 16.06
N ASP A 95 2.92 -4.12 14.88
CA ASP A 95 2.74 -5.16 13.86
C ASP A 95 3.44 -6.45 14.31
N VAL A 96 2.68 -7.34 14.93
CA VAL A 96 3.18 -8.68 15.33
C VAL A 96 3.13 -9.65 14.17
N GLY A 97 2.18 -9.47 13.23
CA GLY A 97 2.04 -10.26 12.01
C GLY A 97 3.31 -10.38 11.20
N ARG A 98 4.20 -9.36 11.27
CA ARG A 98 5.53 -9.38 10.66
C ARG A 98 6.32 -10.67 10.90
N VAL A 99 6.23 -11.30 12.08
CA VAL A 99 7.04 -12.49 12.39
C VAL A 99 6.57 -13.70 11.58
N LEU A 100 5.27 -13.80 11.30
CA LEU A 100 4.71 -14.82 10.43
C LEU A 100 5.06 -14.54 8.97
N ARG A 101 4.93 -13.27 8.53
CA ARG A 101 5.31 -12.85 7.16
C ARG A 101 6.76 -13.15 6.86
N GLU A 102 7.67 -12.75 7.74
CA GLU A 102 9.11 -13.00 7.59
C GLU A 102 9.44 -14.49 7.49
N GLU A 103 8.78 -15.32 8.29
CA GLU A 103 9.02 -16.76 8.27
C GLU A 103 8.42 -17.44 7.03
N ALA A 104 7.22 -17.01 6.61
CA ALA A 104 6.62 -17.48 5.36
C ALA A 104 7.49 -17.12 4.15
N MET A 105 8.11 -15.93 4.11
CA MET A 105 9.07 -15.56 3.06
C MET A 105 10.29 -16.49 3.04
N ARG A 106 10.84 -16.83 4.21
CA ARG A 106 11.97 -17.77 4.32
C ARG A 106 11.59 -19.18 3.86
N ALA A 107 10.41 -19.65 4.28
CA ALA A 107 9.84 -20.92 3.84
C ALA A 107 9.67 -20.98 2.31
N LEU A 108 9.12 -19.92 1.71
CA LEU A 108 8.94 -19.82 0.26
C LEU A 108 10.27 -19.87 -0.51
N ALA A 109 11.34 -19.25 -0.01
CA ALA A 109 12.66 -19.36 -0.62
C ALA A 109 13.21 -20.81 -0.65
N VAL A 110 12.79 -21.65 0.29
CA VAL A 110 13.17 -23.07 0.34
C VAL A 110 12.24 -23.92 -0.52
N ILE A 111 10.93 -23.70 -0.43
CA ILE A 111 9.92 -24.61 -0.99
C ILE A 111 9.68 -24.34 -2.47
N LEU A 112 9.70 -23.08 -2.95
CA LEU A 112 9.43 -22.77 -4.36
C LEU A 112 10.40 -23.48 -5.33
N PRO A 113 11.73 -23.48 -5.09
CA PRO A 113 12.66 -24.17 -5.98
C PRO A 113 12.49 -25.69 -6.00
N LEU A 114 12.07 -26.28 -4.88
CA LEU A 114 11.77 -27.71 -4.77
C LEU A 114 10.45 -28.06 -5.50
N ALA A 115 9.46 -27.18 -5.39
CA ALA A 115 8.12 -27.37 -5.96
C ALA A 115 8.00 -26.95 -7.43
N GLN A 116 9.05 -26.39 -8.05
CA GLN A 116 8.95 -25.77 -9.39
C GLN A 116 8.54 -26.73 -10.51
N ASN A 117 8.80 -28.03 -10.34
CA ASN A 117 8.42 -29.07 -11.31
C ASN A 117 7.03 -29.68 -11.03
N CYS A 118 6.38 -29.30 -9.93
CA CYS A 118 5.05 -29.77 -9.61
C CYS A 118 4.03 -29.04 -10.50
N SER A 119 3.11 -29.80 -11.11
CA SER A 119 2.00 -29.22 -11.86
C SER A 119 1.18 -28.26 -10.97
N LYS A 120 0.69 -27.14 -11.53
CA LYS A 120 -0.12 -26.10 -10.85
C LYS A 120 0.63 -25.12 -9.93
N VAL A 121 1.97 -25.04 -9.96
CA VAL A 121 2.76 -24.13 -9.10
C VAL A 121 3.13 -22.79 -9.77
N VAL A 122 3.07 -22.67 -11.10
CA VAL A 122 3.56 -21.49 -11.84
C VAL A 122 2.93 -20.17 -11.36
N ASP A 123 1.60 -20.11 -11.23
CA ASP A 123 0.90 -18.89 -10.80
C ASP A 123 1.28 -18.47 -9.36
N ARG A 124 1.59 -19.44 -8.49
CA ARG A 124 2.01 -19.24 -7.10
C ARG A 124 3.42 -18.68 -7.00
N ILE A 125 4.32 -19.06 -7.91
CA ILE A 125 5.67 -18.46 -7.99
C ILE A 125 5.55 -16.96 -8.26
N SER A 126 4.76 -16.60 -9.28
CA SER A 126 4.50 -15.21 -9.64
C SER A 126 3.95 -14.42 -8.45
N GLU A 127 2.89 -14.93 -7.80
CA GLU A 127 2.27 -14.26 -6.65
C GLU A 127 3.24 -14.13 -5.46
N ALA A 128 3.97 -15.20 -5.12
CA ALA A 128 4.94 -15.18 -4.03
C ALA A 128 6.03 -14.13 -4.27
N VAL A 129 6.63 -14.10 -5.46
CA VAL A 129 7.67 -13.13 -5.82
C VAL A 129 7.13 -11.70 -5.74
N CYS A 130 5.93 -11.46 -6.28
CA CYS A 130 5.26 -10.17 -6.20
C CYS A 130 5.02 -9.71 -4.75
N LYS A 131 4.52 -10.58 -3.88
CA LYS A 131 4.30 -10.25 -2.46
C LYS A 131 5.61 -10.05 -1.70
N ILE A 132 6.66 -10.84 -1.97
CA ILE A 132 7.98 -10.64 -1.37
C ILE A 132 8.57 -9.29 -1.81
N ILE A 133 8.40 -8.91 -3.08
CA ILE A 133 8.77 -7.58 -3.58
C ILE A 133 8.06 -6.48 -2.78
N GLN A 134 6.75 -6.59 -2.56
CA GLN A 134 6.03 -5.63 -1.73
C GLN A 134 6.65 -5.53 -0.32
N GLN A 135 6.93 -6.67 0.32
CA GLN A 135 7.55 -6.72 1.66
C GLN A 135 8.96 -6.09 1.70
N SER A 136 9.72 -6.16 0.61
CA SER A 136 11.04 -5.52 0.48
C SER A 136 10.98 -3.98 0.36
N ILE A 137 9.79 -3.40 0.28
CA ILE A 137 9.59 -1.95 0.13
C ILE A 137 8.82 -1.39 1.33
N GLU A 138 8.06 -2.21 2.07
CA GLU A 138 7.29 -1.74 3.23
C GLU A 138 8.16 -1.15 4.36
N LYS A 139 7.49 -0.44 5.26
CA LYS A 139 8.09 0.49 6.22
C LYS A 139 8.94 -0.15 7.34
N ILE A 140 8.84 -1.46 7.55
CA ILE A 140 9.52 -2.14 8.67
C ILE A 140 10.90 -2.61 8.21
N ASP A 141 11.95 -1.98 8.74
CA ASP A 141 13.34 -2.21 8.29
C ASP A 141 13.77 -3.69 8.37
N ALA A 142 13.41 -4.40 9.45
CA ALA A 142 13.72 -5.82 9.61
C ALA A 142 13.02 -6.70 8.57
N THR A 143 11.74 -6.42 8.29
CA THR A 143 10.96 -7.15 7.28
C THR A 143 11.47 -6.85 5.88
N ARG A 144 11.85 -5.60 5.61
CA ARG A 144 12.46 -5.18 4.35
C ARG A 144 13.78 -5.90 4.08
N GLU A 145 14.68 -5.94 5.07
CA GLU A 145 15.92 -6.70 4.98
C GLU A 145 15.66 -8.19 4.77
N CYS A 146 14.74 -8.79 5.55
CA CYS A 146 14.37 -10.19 5.38
C CYS A 146 13.89 -10.50 3.96
N ALA A 147 12.98 -9.68 3.42
CA ALA A 147 12.45 -9.85 2.08
C ALA A 147 13.54 -9.70 1.00
N ALA A 148 14.44 -8.73 1.13
CA ALA A 148 15.54 -8.55 0.21
C ALA A 148 16.51 -9.74 0.23
N MET A 149 16.84 -10.26 1.41
CA MET A 149 17.67 -11.46 1.56
C MET A 149 16.98 -12.71 1.00
N VAL A 150 15.66 -12.83 1.18
CA VAL A 150 14.85 -13.89 0.58
C VAL A 150 14.87 -13.81 -0.95
N MET A 151 14.72 -12.61 -1.54
CA MET A 151 14.83 -12.42 -2.98
C MET A 151 16.22 -12.80 -3.51
N GLN A 152 17.29 -12.43 -2.80
CA GLN A 152 18.64 -12.86 -3.16
C GLN A 152 18.76 -14.39 -3.20
N ARG A 153 18.23 -15.09 -2.19
CA ARG A 153 18.22 -16.55 -2.13
C ARG A 153 17.42 -17.16 -3.29
N ILE A 154 16.23 -16.64 -3.59
CA ILE A 154 15.40 -17.11 -4.71
C ILE A 154 16.14 -16.94 -6.05
N LEU A 155 16.81 -15.81 -6.26
CA LEU A 155 17.59 -15.57 -7.49
C LEU A 155 18.83 -16.46 -7.59
N GLN A 156 19.29 -17.04 -6.48
CA GLN A 156 20.45 -17.93 -6.41
C GLN A 156 20.06 -19.42 -6.35
N SER A 157 18.78 -19.75 -6.18
CA SER A 157 18.32 -21.12 -5.94
C SER A 157 18.10 -21.95 -7.23
N GLY A 158 18.26 -21.34 -8.41
CA GLY A 158 17.95 -21.99 -9.68
C GLY A 158 16.45 -22.15 -9.97
N LEU A 159 15.59 -21.32 -9.34
CA LEU A 159 14.18 -21.25 -9.68
C LEU A 159 14.02 -20.71 -11.11
N LYS A 160 13.35 -21.47 -11.99
CA LYS A 160 13.16 -21.11 -13.40
C LYS A 160 11.96 -20.19 -13.61
N ASP A 161 11.89 -19.61 -14.81
CA ASP A 161 10.75 -18.84 -15.32
C ASP A 161 10.36 -17.60 -14.51
N LEU A 162 11.32 -17.01 -13.78
CA LEU A 162 11.15 -15.72 -13.14
C LEU A 162 10.96 -14.62 -14.20
N LYS A 163 9.87 -13.87 -14.08
CA LYS A 163 9.60 -12.74 -14.97
C LYS A 163 10.62 -11.62 -14.73
N GLU A 164 11.11 -11.03 -15.82
CA GLU A 164 12.07 -9.91 -15.78
C GLU A 164 13.27 -10.17 -14.84
N GLU A 165 13.79 -11.41 -14.81
CA GLU A 165 14.81 -11.86 -13.87
C GLU A 165 16.06 -10.97 -13.86
N GLU A 166 16.50 -10.47 -15.01
CA GLU A 166 17.63 -9.54 -15.11
C GLU A 166 17.43 -8.26 -14.30
N MET A 167 16.21 -7.72 -14.27
CA MET A 167 15.86 -6.56 -13.45
C MET A 167 15.97 -6.93 -11.97
N LEU A 168 15.40 -8.06 -11.56
CA LEU A 168 15.46 -8.53 -10.18
C LEU A 168 16.91 -8.76 -9.73
N ARG A 169 17.75 -9.37 -10.58
CA ARG A 169 19.19 -9.56 -10.31
C ARG A 169 19.89 -8.22 -10.13
N LYS A 170 19.66 -7.24 -11.01
CA LYS A 170 20.22 -5.89 -10.88
C LYS A 170 19.79 -5.22 -9.58
N ILE A 171 18.58 -5.48 -9.09
CA ILE A 171 18.06 -4.88 -7.86
C ILE A 171 18.61 -5.58 -6.62
N TYR A 172 18.54 -6.90 -6.54
CA TYR A 172 18.83 -7.62 -5.30
C TYR A 172 20.26 -8.16 -5.19
N LEU A 173 20.92 -8.51 -6.30
CA LEU A 173 22.28 -9.07 -6.31
C LEU A 173 23.33 -7.97 -6.56
N VAL A 174 23.57 -7.14 -5.55
CA VAL A 174 24.51 -6.02 -5.64
C VAL A 174 25.96 -6.50 -5.55
N SER A 175 26.73 -6.36 -6.64
CA SER A 175 28.16 -6.64 -6.65
C SER A 175 28.95 -5.49 -5.99
N GLY A 176 29.81 -5.81 -5.01
CA GLY A 176 30.87 -4.90 -4.55
C GLY A 176 30.50 -3.81 -3.53
N SER A 177 29.25 -3.74 -3.06
CA SER A 177 28.86 -2.88 -1.94
C SER A 177 27.95 -3.64 -0.96
N ASN A 178 28.25 -3.57 0.34
CA ASN A 178 27.33 -4.02 1.40
C ASN A 178 26.09 -3.11 1.38
N MET A 179 25.09 -3.45 0.56
CA MET A 179 23.80 -2.79 0.58
C MET A 179 23.13 -3.09 1.92
N ASP A 180 22.96 -2.06 2.75
CA ASP A 180 22.15 -2.17 3.95
C ASP A 180 20.68 -1.90 3.59
N TRP A 181 19.90 -2.97 3.55
CA TRP A 181 18.47 -2.93 3.25
C TRP A 181 17.63 -2.25 4.33
N ARG A 182 18.19 -2.00 5.52
CA ARG A 182 17.53 -1.23 6.57
C ARG A 182 17.62 0.27 6.33
N LEU A 183 18.62 0.74 5.57
CA LEU A 183 18.76 2.16 5.26
C LEU A 183 17.83 2.61 4.14
N SER A 184 17.37 3.87 4.22
CA SER A 184 16.45 4.45 3.22
C SER A 184 17.08 4.60 1.83
N SER A 185 18.40 4.50 1.70
CA SER A 185 19.10 4.48 0.41
C SER A 185 18.68 3.31 -0.49
N CYS A 186 18.14 2.23 0.07
CA CYS A 186 17.67 1.08 -0.71
C CYS A 186 16.49 1.44 -1.63
N PHE A 187 15.68 2.44 -1.26
CA PHE A 187 14.48 2.84 -2.03
C PHE A 187 14.81 3.29 -3.44
N LYS A 188 15.93 3.99 -3.66
CA LYS A 188 16.37 4.41 -5.00
C LYS A 188 16.52 3.22 -5.95
N ARG A 189 17.01 2.08 -5.43
CA ARG A 189 17.16 0.86 -6.22
C ARG A 189 15.84 0.12 -6.39
N LEU A 190 15.05 0.02 -5.33
CA LEU A 190 13.73 -0.61 -5.37
C LEU A 190 12.75 0.12 -6.30
N ALA A 191 12.92 1.44 -6.49
CA ALA A 191 12.09 2.25 -7.39
C ALA A 191 12.16 1.80 -8.85
N LEU A 192 13.21 1.07 -9.25
CA LEU A 192 13.31 0.48 -10.59
C LEU A 192 12.14 -0.48 -10.89
N LEU A 193 11.56 -1.13 -9.87
CA LEU A 193 10.40 -2.01 -10.01
C LEU A 193 9.13 -1.26 -10.46
N LEU A 194 9.05 0.06 -10.21
CA LEU A 194 7.92 0.88 -10.66
C LEU A 194 7.90 1.05 -12.18
N LYS A 195 9.05 0.85 -12.86
CA LYS A 195 9.15 0.91 -14.33
C LYS A 195 8.62 -0.37 -14.99
N SER A 196 8.61 -1.50 -14.27
CA SER A 196 8.05 -2.78 -14.74
C SER A 196 6.51 -2.78 -14.74
N SER A 197 5.86 -3.07 -15.87
CA SER A 197 4.39 -3.25 -15.87
C SER A 197 3.94 -4.47 -15.06
N TYR A 198 4.79 -5.48 -14.90
CA TYR A 198 4.48 -6.72 -14.20
C TYR A 198 4.56 -6.54 -12.68
N TYR A 199 5.61 -5.87 -12.17
CA TYR A 199 5.84 -5.71 -10.73
C TYR A 199 5.26 -4.42 -10.14
N ARG A 200 4.87 -3.43 -10.95
CA ARG A 200 4.45 -2.10 -10.49
C ARG A 200 3.36 -2.12 -9.43
N TYR A 201 2.34 -2.97 -9.55
CA TYR A 201 1.24 -2.99 -8.57
C TYR A 201 1.72 -3.28 -7.15
N PHE A 202 2.54 -4.33 -6.98
CA PHE A 202 3.06 -4.72 -5.68
C PHE A 202 4.18 -3.80 -5.20
N ALA A 203 5.03 -3.32 -6.12
CA ALA A 203 6.05 -2.34 -5.80
C ALA A 203 5.43 -1.03 -5.29
N LEU A 204 4.45 -0.49 -6.01
CA LEU A 204 3.73 0.73 -5.65
C LEU A 204 2.95 0.55 -4.34
N SER A 205 2.35 -0.63 -4.11
CA SER A 205 1.70 -0.95 -2.83
C SER A 205 2.68 -0.85 -1.65
N GLY A 206 3.91 -1.37 -1.80
CA GLY A 206 4.95 -1.23 -0.78
C GLY A 206 5.42 0.22 -0.61
N PHE A 207 5.61 0.95 -1.72
CA PHE A 207 6.01 2.36 -1.69
C PHE A 207 4.98 3.23 -0.99
N ILE A 208 3.68 3.01 -1.25
CA ILE A 208 2.58 3.71 -0.58
C ILE A 208 2.67 3.57 0.94
N ILE A 209 2.95 2.37 1.46
CA ILE A 209 3.06 2.12 2.90
C ILE A 209 4.26 2.85 3.52
N SER A 210 5.36 2.97 2.77
CA SER A 210 6.58 3.65 3.22
C SER A 210 6.51 5.16 3.06
N ALA A 211 6.25 5.67 1.85
CA ALA A 211 6.18 7.09 1.50
C ALA A 211 5.01 7.82 2.18
N GLY A 212 3.88 7.13 2.39
CA GLY A 212 2.75 7.65 3.15
C GLY A 212 2.82 7.40 4.66
N GLY A 213 3.94 6.85 5.15
CA GLY A 213 4.13 6.43 6.54
C GLY A 213 4.19 7.58 7.55
N ILE A 214 4.71 7.29 8.75
CA ILE A 214 4.97 8.30 9.80
C ILE A 214 6.44 8.35 10.22
N THR A 215 7.22 7.32 9.93
CA THR A 215 8.66 7.27 10.23
C THR A 215 9.40 8.17 9.25
N GLU A 216 9.98 9.26 9.73
CA GLU A 216 10.51 10.34 8.87
C GLU A 216 11.57 9.87 7.87
N SER A 217 12.59 9.11 8.31
CA SER A 217 13.69 8.65 7.44
C SER A 217 13.20 7.71 6.33
N THR A 218 12.36 6.74 6.69
CA THR A 218 11.76 5.78 5.76
C THR A 218 10.80 6.47 4.80
N MET A 219 9.95 7.36 5.30
CA MET A 219 9.00 8.14 4.53
C MET A 219 9.71 9.01 3.50
N ARG A 220 10.71 9.80 3.93
CA ARG A 220 11.46 10.69 3.05
C ARG A 220 12.20 9.90 1.95
N GLY A 221 12.95 8.86 2.32
CA GLY A 221 13.69 8.09 1.30
C GLY A 221 12.80 7.32 0.32
N ALA A 222 11.64 6.83 0.76
CA ALA A 222 10.66 6.19 -0.13
C ALA A 222 9.95 7.21 -1.03
N SER A 223 9.57 8.37 -0.48
CA SER A 223 8.93 9.45 -1.21
C SER A 223 9.87 10.03 -2.28
N ASP A 224 11.09 10.39 -1.91
CA ASP A 224 12.09 10.93 -2.84
C ASP A 224 12.32 9.98 -4.03
N ALA A 225 12.43 8.67 -3.76
CA ALA A 225 12.61 7.67 -4.80
C ALA A 225 11.37 7.49 -5.69
N LEU A 226 10.17 7.51 -5.12
CA LEU A 226 8.91 7.42 -5.86
C LEU A 226 8.69 8.66 -6.74
N LEU A 227 8.81 9.85 -6.15
CA LEU A 227 8.64 11.13 -6.84
C LEU A 227 9.69 11.29 -7.96
N SER A 228 10.91 10.81 -7.77
CA SER A 228 11.92 10.77 -8.85
C SER A 228 11.47 9.91 -10.03
N VAL A 229 10.85 8.74 -9.79
CA VAL A 229 10.35 7.91 -10.89
C VAL A 229 9.19 8.57 -11.62
N ILE A 230 8.26 9.20 -10.89
CA ILE A 230 7.14 9.92 -11.49
C ILE A 230 7.66 11.12 -12.30
N SER A 231 8.66 11.82 -11.76
CA SER A 231 9.33 12.93 -12.44
C SER A 231 10.00 12.50 -13.75
N ASP A 232 10.60 11.31 -13.81
CA ASP A 232 11.18 10.76 -15.05
C ASP A 232 10.12 10.54 -16.16
N ILE A 233 8.87 10.22 -15.80
CA ILE A 233 7.80 9.85 -16.74
C ILE A 233 6.78 10.98 -16.98
N ARG A 234 6.88 12.10 -16.26
CA ARG A 234 5.84 13.15 -16.20
C ARG A 234 5.49 13.77 -17.56
N GLU A 235 6.46 13.83 -18.48
CA GLU A 235 6.28 14.37 -19.83
C GLU A 235 5.48 13.43 -20.74
N SER A 236 5.43 12.13 -20.40
CA SER A 236 4.67 11.12 -21.12
C SER A 236 3.31 10.93 -20.47
N ARG A 237 2.29 11.59 -21.03
CA ARG A 237 0.90 11.47 -20.57
C ARG A 237 0.41 10.02 -20.49
N GLN A 238 0.85 9.17 -21.43
CA GLN A 238 0.49 7.75 -21.44
C GLN A 238 1.16 6.97 -20.28
N GLU A 239 2.44 7.21 -20.00
CA GLU A 239 3.12 6.53 -18.89
C GLU A 239 2.57 7.00 -17.54
N LEU A 240 2.29 8.29 -17.40
CA LEU A 240 1.68 8.83 -16.19
C LEU A 240 0.25 8.32 -16.00
N GLU A 241 -0.54 8.17 -17.07
CA GLU A 241 -1.85 7.50 -16.99
C GLU A 241 -1.73 6.04 -16.57
N ASN A 242 -0.75 5.29 -17.11
CA ASN A 242 -0.51 3.90 -16.68
C ASN A 242 -0.13 3.82 -15.19
N PHE A 243 0.64 4.79 -14.68
CA PHE A 243 0.96 4.91 -13.27
C PHE A 243 -0.30 5.21 -12.43
N LEU A 244 -1.08 6.22 -12.83
CA LEU A 244 -2.31 6.60 -12.15
C LEU A 244 -3.36 5.49 -12.18
N GLN A 245 -3.43 4.71 -13.25
CA GLN A 245 -4.29 3.53 -13.34
C GLN A 245 -3.90 2.49 -12.30
N CYS A 246 -2.61 2.23 -12.13
CA CYS A 246 -2.11 1.33 -11.09
C CYS A 246 -2.44 1.88 -9.69
N PHE A 247 -2.20 3.18 -9.46
CA PHE A 247 -2.52 3.86 -8.21
C PHE A 247 -4.03 3.78 -7.87
N ALA A 248 -4.89 4.04 -8.86
CA ALA A 248 -6.34 3.94 -8.73
C ALA A 248 -6.79 2.52 -8.40
N SER A 249 -6.21 1.50 -9.05
CA SER A 249 -6.48 0.09 -8.75
C SER A 249 -6.13 -0.26 -7.31
N ILE A 250 -4.98 0.18 -6.79
CA ILE A 250 -4.61 -0.05 -5.38
C ILE A 250 -5.61 0.63 -4.44
N LEU A 251 -6.01 1.88 -4.72
CA LEU A 251 -7.02 2.59 -3.92
C LEU A 251 -8.38 1.87 -3.91
N ILE A 252 -8.83 1.39 -5.06
CA ILE A 252 -10.13 0.71 -5.20
C ILE A 252 -10.11 -0.63 -4.47
N ASN A 253 -9.06 -1.44 -4.68
CA ASN A 253 -8.95 -2.80 -4.13
C ASN A 253 -8.79 -2.80 -2.61
N ASN A 254 -8.30 -1.70 -2.03
CA ASN A 254 -8.04 -1.56 -0.59
C ASN A 254 -8.97 -0.55 0.10
N ALA A 255 -10.15 -0.32 -0.47
CA ALA A 255 -11.16 0.57 0.09
C ALA A 255 -11.52 0.16 1.54
N GLY A 256 -11.63 1.13 2.44
CA GLY A 256 -11.89 0.89 3.85
C GLY A 256 -10.75 0.27 4.68
N ILE A 257 -9.65 -0.18 4.05
CA ILE A 257 -8.48 -0.73 4.77
C ILE A 257 -7.57 0.43 5.20
N LEU A 258 -7.85 1.00 6.38
CA LEU A 258 -7.16 2.20 6.89
C LEU A 258 -5.62 2.11 6.87
N ARG A 259 -5.04 0.91 7.11
CA ARG A 259 -3.59 0.66 7.05
C ARG A 259 -2.99 1.07 5.69
N ILE A 260 -3.78 0.96 4.62
CA ILE A 260 -3.37 1.21 3.23
C ILE A 260 -3.93 2.54 2.74
N THR A 261 -5.23 2.80 2.94
CA THR A 261 -5.89 3.99 2.40
C THR A 261 -5.27 5.29 2.93
N GLN A 262 -4.90 5.35 4.22
CA GLN A 262 -4.35 6.59 4.80
C GLN A 262 -2.94 6.91 4.26
N PRO A 263 -1.97 5.98 4.23
CA PRO A 263 -0.70 6.20 3.54
C PRO A 263 -0.85 6.50 2.05
N LEU A 264 -1.81 5.86 1.38
CA LEU A 264 -2.07 6.11 -0.03
C LEU A 264 -2.49 7.56 -0.27
N LEU A 265 -3.44 8.09 0.51
CA LEU A 265 -3.89 9.48 0.40
C LEU A 265 -2.74 10.47 0.65
N ARG A 266 -1.88 10.21 1.63
CA ARG A 266 -0.67 11.04 1.89
C ARG A 266 0.33 10.97 0.75
N THR A 267 0.50 9.80 0.14
CA THR A 267 1.37 9.64 -1.02
C THR A 267 0.84 10.46 -2.20
N LEU A 268 -0.49 10.44 -2.42
CA LEU A 268 -1.12 11.26 -3.44
C LEU A 268 -0.98 12.76 -3.17
N GLU A 269 -1.16 13.18 -1.92
CA GLU A 269 -0.90 14.55 -1.48
C GLU A 269 0.52 14.98 -1.85
N GLN A 270 1.53 14.19 -1.50
CA GLN A 270 2.94 14.47 -1.86
C GLN A 270 3.17 14.57 -3.38
N ILE A 271 2.54 13.70 -4.18
CA ILE A 271 2.63 13.75 -5.65
C ILE A 271 2.04 15.05 -6.20
N LEU A 272 0.90 15.48 -5.68
CA LEU A 272 0.22 16.72 -6.08
C LEU A 272 0.98 17.96 -5.61
N SER A 273 1.47 17.98 -4.37
CA SER A 273 2.28 19.08 -3.85
C SER A 273 3.60 19.26 -4.62
N ALA A 274 4.15 18.16 -5.16
CA ALA A 274 5.33 18.17 -6.01
C ALA A 274 5.03 18.54 -7.49
N GLN A 275 3.78 18.89 -7.82
CA GLN A 275 3.33 19.31 -9.15
C GLN A 275 3.66 18.29 -10.26
N LEU A 276 3.71 17.00 -9.93
CA LEU A 276 4.12 15.97 -10.89
C LEU A 276 3.03 15.57 -11.90
N LEU A 277 1.84 16.16 -11.79
CA LEU A 277 0.67 15.87 -12.64
C LEU A 277 0.29 17.05 -13.56
N GLU A 278 1.18 18.02 -13.77
CA GLU A 278 0.98 19.23 -14.59
C GLU A 278 0.36 18.93 -15.97
N CYS A 279 0.75 17.82 -16.62
CA CYS A 279 0.24 17.46 -17.96
C CYS A 279 -1.28 17.17 -18.01
N PHE A 280 -1.93 17.05 -16.85
CA PHE A 280 -3.37 16.92 -16.70
C PHE A 280 -4.08 18.20 -16.21
N GLU A 281 -3.37 19.25 -15.78
CA GLU A 281 -3.99 20.43 -15.16
C GLU A 281 -5.00 21.13 -16.08
N ALA A 282 -4.65 21.30 -17.36
CA ALA A 282 -5.51 21.97 -18.33
C ALA A 282 -6.76 21.14 -18.72
N ASP A 283 -6.65 19.81 -18.69
CA ASP A 283 -7.72 18.87 -19.05
C ASP A 283 -7.61 17.58 -18.20
N PRO A 284 -8.02 17.63 -16.92
CA PRO A 284 -7.88 16.48 -16.03
C PRO A 284 -8.90 15.39 -16.32
N ASP A 285 -10.00 15.73 -16.99
CA ASP A 285 -11.03 14.78 -17.45
C ASP A 285 -10.54 13.92 -18.62
N SER A 286 -9.39 14.20 -19.18
CA SER A 286 -8.73 13.25 -20.09
C SER A 286 -8.18 12.01 -19.40
N SER A 287 -7.97 12.03 -18.08
CA SER A 287 -7.48 10.89 -17.30
C SER A 287 -8.65 10.14 -16.66
N PRO A 288 -9.00 8.93 -17.15
CA PRO A 288 -9.96 8.07 -16.47
C PRO A 288 -9.54 7.73 -15.05
N SER A 289 -8.24 7.62 -14.80
CA SER A 289 -7.69 7.28 -13.50
C SER A 289 -7.85 8.40 -12.48
N LEU A 290 -7.65 9.67 -12.85
CA LEU A 290 -7.92 10.81 -11.96
C LEU A 290 -9.39 10.88 -11.55
N ARG A 291 -10.31 10.69 -12.49
CA ARG A 291 -11.76 10.63 -12.17
C ARG A 291 -12.07 9.54 -11.16
N LYS A 292 -11.55 8.32 -11.38
CA LYS A 292 -11.71 7.20 -10.43
C LYS A 292 -11.11 7.52 -9.06
N ILE A 293 -9.94 8.15 -9.01
CA ILE A 293 -9.28 8.54 -7.77
C ILE A 293 -10.16 9.52 -6.99
N VAL A 294 -10.61 10.60 -7.62
CA VAL A 294 -11.48 11.61 -6.99
C VAL A 294 -12.81 11.00 -6.53
N ASP A 295 -13.41 10.14 -7.35
CA ASP A 295 -14.63 9.41 -6.99
C ASP A 295 -14.46 8.58 -5.72
N ARG A 296 -13.34 7.85 -5.63
CA ARG A 296 -13.04 7.04 -4.43
C ARG A 296 -12.70 7.89 -3.22
N ILE A 297 -11.96 8.99 -3.38
CA ILE A 297 -11.65 9.93 -2.30
C ILE A 297 -12.94 10.55 -1.76
N ALA A 298 -13.90 10.90 -2.63
CA ALA A 298 -15.21 11.42 -2.25
C ALA A 298 -15.98 10.46 -1.34
N VAL A 299 -15.96 9.17 -1.68
CA VAL A 299 -16.55 8.12 -0.85
C VAL A 299 -15.80 8.02 0.49
N GLU A 300 -14.47 7.95 0.46
CA GLU A 300 -13.68 7.83 1.69
C GLU A 300 -13.83 9.04 2.63
N ALA A 301 -14.01 10.24 2.10
CA ALA A 301 -14.24 11.48 2.85
C ALA A 301 -15.62 11.55 3.52
N THR A 302 -16.60 10.78 3.04
CA THR A 302 -17.99 10.79 3.56
C THR A 302 -18.32 9.59 4.44
N VAL A 303 -17.63 8.46 4.27
CA VAL A 303 -17.77 7.28 5.12
C VAL A 303 -17.41 7.63 6.58
N LYS A 304 -18.33 7.34 7.50
CA LYS A 304 -18.10 7.49 8.96
C LYS A 304 -16.79 6.80 9.34
N GLY A 305 -15.89 7.54 9.99
CA GLY A 305 -14.57 7.01 10.33
C GLY A 305 -13.63 8.05 10.93
N SER A 306 -12.33 7.77 10.85
CA SER A 306 -11.26 8.60 11.41
C SER A 306 -11.30 10.04 10.87
N ALA A 307 -11.39 11.02 11.78
CA ALA A 307 -11.28 12.44 11.44
C ALA A 307 -9.96 12.79 10.73
N GLN A 308 -8.88 12.04 11.02
CA GLN A 308 -7.60 12.20 10.34
C GLN A 308 -7.69 11.79 8.86
N LYS A 309 -8.40 10.70 8.55
CA LYS A 309 -8.63 10.26 7.17
C LYS A 309 -9.35 11.35 6.38
N VAL A 310 -10.43 11.89 6.94
CA VAL A 310 -11.18 12.98 6.31
C VAL A 310 -10.29 14.21 6.09
N LYS A 311 -9.47 14.59 7.08
CA LYS A 311 -8.52 15.70 6.94
C LYS A 311 -7.59 15.51 5.72
N ILE A 312 -7.01 14.33 5.55
CA ILE A 312 -6.10 14.04 4.43
C ILE A 312 -6.87 14.04 3.10
N CYS A 313 -8.07 13.45 3.05
CA CYS A 313 -8.92 13.53 1.84
C CYS A 313 -9.18 14.98 1.45
N ILE A 314 -9.54 15.85 2.40
CA ILE A 314 -9.80 17.26 2.11
C ILE A 314 -8.55 17.97 1.61
N SER A 315 -7.38 17.70 2.19
CA SER A 315 -6.13 18.28 1.69
C SER A 315 -5.86 17.88 0.24
N VAL A 316 -6.00 16.58 -0.10
CA VAL A 316 -5.86 16.09 -1.47
C VAL A 316 -6.89 16.73 -2.41
N LEU A 317 -8.15 16.86 -1.98
CA LEU A 317 -9.19 17.53 -2.78
C LEU A 317 -8.92 19.02 -2.99
N CYS A 318 -8.29 19.70 -2.02
CA CYS A 318 -7.85 21.08 -2.21
C CYS A 318 -6.76 21.17 -3.29
N HIS A 319 -5.81 20.23 -3.35
CA HIS A 319 -4.78 20.24 -4.40
C HIS A 319 -5.37 20.10 -5.81
N PHE A 320 -6.47 19.35 -5.98
CA PHE A 320 -7.18 19.27 -7.27
C PHE A 320 -7.82 20.61 -7.69
N LEU A 321 -7.89 21.61 -6.81
CA LEU A 321 -8.42 22.92 -7.16
C LEU A 321 -7.46 23.75 -8.01
N HIS A 322 -6.19 23.36 -8.11
CA HIS A 322 -5.24 23.93 -9.07
C HIS A 322 -5.50 23.51 -10.52
N PHE A 323 -6.34 22.49 -10.73
CA PHE A 323 -6.68 22.01 -12.08
C PHE A 323 -7.78 22.89 -12.70
N ASN A 324 -8.05 22.69 -13.99
CA ASN A 324 -9.06 23.45 -14.71
C ASN A 324 -10.45 23.35 -14.04
N SER A 325 -11.00 24.50 -13.64
CA SER A 325 -12.28 24.63 -12.92
C SER A 325 -13.51 24.16 -13.70
N SER A 326 -13.37 24.00 -15.01
CA SER A 326 -14.44 23.50 -15.89
C SER A 326 -14.57 21.97 -15.86
N SER A 327 -13.60 21.28 -15.26
CA SER A 327 -13.54 19.82 -15.26
C SER A 327 -14.41 19.17 -14.17
N THR A 328 -14.83 17.94 -14.43
CA THR A 328 -15.59 17.13 -13.46
C THR A 328 -14.75 16.79 -12.22
N VAL A 329 -13.45 16.54 -12.40
CA VAL A 329 -12.47 16.34 -11.32
C VAL A 329 -12.47 17.52 -10.36
N TRP A 330 -12.37 18.74 -10.90
CA TRP A 330 -12.34 19.95 -10.10
C TRP A 330 -13.68 20.21 -9.43
N GLN A 331 -14.78 20.17 -10.18
CA GLN A 331 -16.14 20.46 -9.68
C GLN A 331 -16.51 19.55 -8.51
N LYS A 332 -16.18 18.26 -8.62
CA LYS A 332 -16.42 17.29 -7.55
C LYS A 332 -15.57 17.56 -6.33
N SER A 333 -14.30 17.91 -6.52
CA SER A 333 -13.38 18.23 -5.42
C SER A 333 -13.83 19.47 -4.67
N ALA A 334 -14.12 20.56 -5.39
CA ALA A 334 -14.58 21.81 -4.83
C ALA A 334 -15.91 21.66 -4.07
N SER A 335 -16.90 20.96 -4.63
CA SER A 335 -18.19 20.70 -3.96
C SER A 335 -18.00 19.95 -2.63
N LEU A 336 -17.10 18.96 -2.57
CA LEU A 336 -16.82 18.23 -1.33
C LEU A 336 -16.10 19.08 -0.28
N VAL A 337 -15.17 19.94 -0.71
CA VAL A 337 -14.47 20.90 0.17
C VAL A 337 -15.48 21.87 0.76
N VAL A 338 -16.30 22.51 -0.08
CA VAL A 338 -17.37 23.43 0.34
C VAL A 338 -18.36 22.75 1.28
N ARG A 339 -18.81 21.54 0.97
CA ARG A 339 -19.71 20.77 1.83
C ARG A 339 -19.09 20.47 3.20
N THR A 340 -17.78 20.36 3.30
CA THR A 340 -17.09 20.08 4.57
C THR A 340 -16.96 21.34 5.45
N LEU A 341 -16.96 22.54 4.86
CA LEU A 341 -17.03 23.82 5.59
C LEU A 341 -18.31 23.99 6.41
N ARG A 342 -19.40 23.28 6.05
CA ARG A 342 -20.64 23.23 6.84
C ARG A 342 -20.75 21.99 7.73
N SER A 343 -19.65 21.32 8.02
CA SER A 343 -19.63 20.20 8.98
C SER A 343 -20.14 20.63 10.35
N ARG A 344 -20.88 19.74 11.02
CA ARG A 344 -21.29 19.91 12.43
C ARG A 344 -20.10 19.93 13.41
N TYR A 345 -18.92 19.48 12.96
CA TYR A 345 -17.71 19.40 13.76
C TYR A 345 -16.81 20.62 13.50
N PRO A 346 -16.61 21.51 14.48
CA PRO A 346 -15.83 22.75 14.28
C PRO A 346 -14.39 22.51 13.81
N ILE A 347 -13.75 21.45 14.31
CA ILE A 347 -12.38 21.06 13.91
C ILE A 347 -12.31 20.74 12.41
N MET A 348 -13.34 20.07 11.85
CA MET A 348 -13.37 19.76 10.41
C MET A 348 -13.51 21.04 9.60
N ARG A 349 -14.42 21.94 10.00
CA ARG A 349 -14.61 23.22 9.31
C ARG A 349 -13.33 24.05 9.29
N ARG A 350 -12.68 24.20 10.45
CA ARG A 350 -11.44 24.95 10.57
C ARG A 350 -10.34 24.36 9.70
N ASN A 351 -10.10 23.05 9.79
CA ASN A 351 -9.07 22.41 8.98
C ASN A 351 -9.36 22.54 7.48
N THR A 352 -10.62 22.42 7.05
CA THR A 352 -11.01 22.63 5.64
C THR A 352 -10.78 24.06 5.20
N ALA A 353 -11.12 25.05 6.03
CA ALA A 353 -10.91 26.46 5.72
C ALA A 353 -9.41 26.80 5.62
N GLU A 354 -8.59 26.29 6.55
CA GLU A 354 -7.13 26.42 6.51
C GLU A 354 -6.55 25.84 5.21
N GLN A 355 -6.92 24.61 4.84
CA GLN A 355 -6.42 23.95 3.63
C GLN A 355 -6.88 24.64 2.34
N LEU A 356 -8.14 25.08 2.29
CA LEU A 356 -8.65 25.83 1.15
C LEU A 356 -7.96 27.20 1.04
N TYR A 357 -7.72 27.87 2.17
CA TYR A 357 -6.97 29.13 2.19
C TYR A 357 -5.55 28.93 1.67
N GLU A 358 -4.83 27.90 2.14
CA GLU A 358 -3.47 27.59 1.69
C GLU A 358 -3.40 27.32 0.18
N CYS A 359 -4.31 26.51 -0.34
CA CYS A 359 -4.43 26.23 -1.78
C CYS A 359 -4.73 27.50 -2.59
N LEU A 360 -5.72 28.28 -2.16
CA LEU A 360 -6.04 29.55 -2.81
C LEU A 360 -4.96 30.61 -2.57
N ALA A 361 -4.04 30.46 -1.61
CA ALA A 361 -2.95 31.40 -1.41
C ALA A 361 -1.73 31.07 -2.29
N SER A 362 -1.53 29.80 -2.64
CA SER A 362 -0.37 29.33 -3.41
C SER A 362 -0.49 29.51 -4.93
N GLU A 363 -1.70 29.69 -5.47
CA GLU A 363 -1.90 29.96 -6.91
C GLU A 363 -1.15 31.22 -7.35
N SER A 364 -0.46 31.19 -8.50
CA SER A 364 0.17 32.39 -9.08
C SER A 364 -0.87 33.45 -9.46
N ASP A 365 -0.47 34.73 -9.47
CA ASP A 365 -1.35 35.85 -9.82
C ASP A 365 -2.04 35.61 -11.17
N SER A 366 -3.37 35.55 -11.15
CA SER A 366 -4.15 35.48 -12.38
C SER A 366 -4.05 36.80 -13.15
N ASN A 367 -3.98 36.71 -14.48
CA ASN A 367 -3.93 37.90 -15.36
C ASN A 367 -5.25 38.70 -15.35
N SER A 368 -6.35 38.12 -14.84
CA SER A 368 -7.66 38.76 -14.77
C SER A 368 -7.89 39.44 -13.41
N GLU A 369 -8.03 40.76 -13.44
CA GLU A 369 -8.41 41.57 -12.27
C GLU A 369 -9.67 41.04 -11.57
N THR A 370 -10.65 40.56 -12.33
CA THR A 370 -11.90 40.01 -11.79
C THR A 370 -11.65 38.75 -10.97
N GLU A 371 -10.80 37.84 -11.44
CA GLU A 371 -10.48 36.60 -10.74
C GLU A 371 -9.61 36.87 -9.50
N ARG A 372 -8.68 37.84 -9.59
CA ARG A 372 -7.91 38.29 -8.43
C ARG A 372 -8.80 38.86 -7.32
N ASN A 373 -9.79 39.68 -7.69
CA ASN A 373 -10.73 40.26 -6.74
C ASN A 373 -11.66 39.21 -6.12
N LYS A 374 -12.14 38.23 -6.89
CA LYS A 374 -12.90 37.09 -6.35
C LYS A 374 -12.07 36.29 -5.35
N ARG A 375 -10.82 36.00 -5.69
CA ARG A 375 -9.88 35.25 -4.85
C ARG A 375 -9.58 36.00 -3.54
N LEU A 376 -9.30 37.30 -3.58
CA LEU A 376 -9.10 38.11 -2.37
C LEU A 376 -10.33 38.08 -1.46
N LYS A 377 -11.53 38.19 -2.02
CA LYS A 377 -12.78 38.07 -1.26
C LYS A 377 -12.93 36.68 -0.62
N LEU A 378 -12.57 35.61 -1.32
CA LEU A 378 -12.58 34.24 -0.78
C LEU A 378 -11.60 34.10 0.40
N LEU A 379 -10.36 34.57 0.24
CA LEU A 379 -9.34 34.53 1.29
C LEU A 379 -9.76 35.32 2.54
N ASN A 380 -10.35 36.50 2.36
CA ASN A 380 -10.90 37.30 3.46
C ASN A 380 -12.05 36.56 4.15
N LEU A 381 -13.00 36.01 3.40
CA LEU A 381 -14.12 35.25 3.97
C LEU A 381 -13.64 34.03 4.77
N LEU A 382 -12.65 33.30 4.25
CA LEU A 382 -12.06 32.14 4.92
C LEU A 382 -11.32 32.51 6.20
N SER A 383 -10.62 33.64 6.23
CA SER A 383 -9.82 34.08 7.40
C SER A 383 -10.66 34.77 8.48
N GLU A 384 -11.66 35.56 8.11
CA GLU A 384 -12.52 36.29 9.05
C GLU A 384 -13.57 35.40 9.73
N THR A 385 -13.98 34.31 9.06
CA THR A 385 -14.99 33.38 9.59
C THR A 385 -14.45 32.62 10.80
N LYS A 386 -15.19 32.66 11.92
CA LYS A 386 -14.84 31.91 13.15
C LYS A 386 -15.24 30.44 13.06
N TRP A 387 -14.44 29.62 12.37
CA TRP A 387 -14.76 28.21 12.10
C TRP A 387 -14.85 27.29 13.33
N ASN A 388 -14.23 27.67 14.45
CA ASN A 388 -14.08 26.82 15.63
C ASN A 388 -15.20 26.97 16.68
N ILE A 389 -16.26 27.75 16.40
CA ILE A 389 -17.41 27.88 17.32
C ILE A 389 -18.37 26.69 17.18
N THR A 390 -19.09 26.35 18.24
CA THR A 390 -20.18 25.35 18.23
C THR A 390 -21.54 26.04 18.10
N GLY A 391 -22.52 25.37 17.47
CA GLY A 391 -23.83 25.95 17.18
C GLY A 391 -23.88 26.70 15.85
N ASP A 392 -25.05 27.29 15.54
CA ASP A 392 -25.32 28.11 14.35
C ASP A 392 -25.04 27.42 13.00
N GLU A 393 -25.64 26.25 12.80
CA GLU A 393 -25.51 25.49 11.54
C GLU A 393 -25.98 26.31 10.33
N GLN A 394 -27.00 27.16 10.51
CA GLN A 394 -27.52 28.03 9.45
C GLN A 394 -26.49 29.07 9.00
N TYR A 395 -25.69 29.64 9.91
CA TYR A 395 -24.60 30.53 9.56
C TYR A 395 -23.57 29.83 8.66
N PHE A 396 -23.12 28.64 9.03
CA PHE A 396 -22.13 27.91 8.23
C PHE A 396 -22.67 27.43 6.88
N VAL A 397 -23.97 27.13 6.80
CA VAL A 397 -24.64 26.86 5.52
C VAL A 397 -24.62 28.11 4.63
N LYS A 398 -24.95 29.30 5.16
CA LYS A 398 -24.89 30.57 4.41
C LYS A 398 -23.47 30.88 3.93
N VAL A 399 -22.47 30.80 4.80
CA VAL A 399 -21.07 31.04 4.43
C VAL A 399 -20.59 30.03 3.39
N SER A 400 -20.92 28.75 3.55
CA SER A 400 -20.62 27.71 2.57
C SER A 400 -21.26 27.99 1.20
N HIS A 401 -22.50 28.47 1.15
CA HIS A 401 -23.15 28.83 -0.11
C HIS A 401 -22.47 30.02 -0.80
N LEU A 402 -22.07 31.05 -0.05
CA LEU A 402 -21.30 32.18 -0.61
C LEU A 402 -19.98 31.71 -1.23
N ILE A 403 -19.26 30.82 -0.54
CA ILE A 403 -18.02 30.23 -1.08
C ILE A 403 -18.32 29.39 -2.32
N ALA A 404 -19.42 28.63 -2.33
CA ALA A 404 -19.86 27.83 -3.47
C ALA A 404 -20.14 28.69 -4.71
N GLU A 405 -20.87 29.80 -4.53
CA GLU A 405 -21.19 30.77 -5.58
C GLU A 405 -19.91 31.40 -6.15
N MET A 406 -18.97 31.79 -5.30
CA MET A 406 -17.70 32.38 -5.72
C MET A 406 -16.80 31.39 -6.48
N LEU A 407 -16.89 30.10 -6.15
CA LEU A 407 -16.21 29.02 -6.86
C LEU A 407 -17.01 28.48 -8.06
N ASN A 408 -18.22 28.97 -8.31
CA ASN A 408 -19.16 28.43 -9.32
C ASN A 408 -19.42 26.92 -9.17
N VAL A 409 -19.69 26.46 -7.95
CA VAL A 409 -19.96 25.04 -7.65
C VAL A 409 -21.29 24.87 -6.92
N VAL A 410 -21.85 23.66 -7.01
CA VAL A 410 -23.06 23.29 -6.27
C VAL A 410 -22.72 23.10 -4.79
N SER A 411 -23.48 23.78 -3.91
CA SER A 411 -23.24 23.87 -2.47
C SER A 411 -23.63 22.65 -1.64
#